data_AF-A0A4S4E8C5-F1
#
_entry.id   AF-A0A4S4E8C5-F1
#
_cell.length_a   1.000
_cell.length_b   1.000
_cell.length_c   1.000
_cell.angle_alpha   90.00
_cell.angle_beta   90.00
_cell.angle_gamma   90.00
#
_symmetry.space_group_name_H-M   'P 1'
#
loop_
_entity.id
_entity.type
_entity.pdbx_description
1 polymer ?
#
loop_
_entity_poly.entity_id
_entity_poly.type
_entity_poly.pdbx_seq_one_letter_code
_entity_poly.pdbx_strand_id
1 'polypeptide(L)'
;MTGQYGFEESDVKLVSGNGKRASSRGGGVGVDTPWRCPKRQRDSGWRGVAREESTVFLNSKLLALQSSLRDVCSFDDLKERMKVYLSLGSCKEIFNVMTQVTKNIDEGRLKMKSHCPIVTDVGLKEKASRILIVYAYNKLVEGLYRPGYFEALGNVILKRFLLLVLVLDRAKSQSCLPIKYGIDGLDGGSPLLFTLQPNIKSSCQVIHDFLSSDVMHGEGNVLAHLVIVGYKVSYLQSPFNEYDFRVKELFEDLQDGVRLCRAIQLLQHDASILMKMLVPSDTRKKNVVNCGVALQHLKQAGVPLFDEDGSMIVAEDIVSGDKELTLSLLWNIFVHLQLPLLINKTLILEEISRIQGVNAVKEYTHQGGTLEQFHSFGHASELDPGTNVLQ
;
A
#
# COMPACT_ATOMS: atom_id res chain seq x y z
N MET A 1 -28.35 -44.05 38.20
CA MET A 1 -29.02 -43.02 39.03
C MET A 1 -28.01 -42.55 40.06
N THR A 2 -27.75 -41.23 40.13
CA THR A 2 -27.16 -40.43 41.25
C THR A 2 -25.79 -40.87 41.81
N GLY A 3 -24.81 -40.03 42.14
CA GLY A 3 -24.69 -38.58 42.35
C GLY A 3 -23.21 -38.14 42.27
N GLN A 4 -22.92 -36.89 41.92
CA GLN A 4 -22.55 -35.78 42.82
C GLN A 4 -21.37 -36.07 43.77
N TYR A 5 -20.24 -35.39 43.52
CA TYR A 5 -19.18 -35.13 44.50
C TYR A 5 -19.02 -33.63 44.69
N GLY A 6 -19.01 -33.23 45.97
CA GLY A 6 -19.06 -31.86 46.44
C GLY A 6 -17.70 -31.20 46.67
N PHE A 7 -17.81 -29.91 46.96
CA PHE A 7 -16.80 -28.99 47.46
C PHE A 7 -16.30 -29.36 48.86
N GLU A 8 -15.03 -29.07 49.14
CA GLU A 8 -14.59 -28.66 50.48
C GLU A 8 -13.78 -27.36 50.38
N GLU A 9 -14.19 -26.40 51.20
CA GLU A 9 -13.59 -25.10 51.43
C GLU A 9 -12.96 -25.13 52.83
N SER A 10 -11.75 -24.60 52.99
CA SER A 10 -11.19 -24.33 54.31
C SER A 10 -10.43 -23.02 54.31
N ASP A 11 -10.68 -22.27 55.37
CA ASP A 11 -10.45 -20.84 55.48
C ASP A 11 -9.49 -20.55 56.67
N VAL A 12 -9.01 -19.31 56.71
CA VAL A 12 -8.39 -18.59 57.85
C VAL A 12 -6.87 -18.74 58.13
N LYS A 13 -6.10 -17.69 57.83
CA LYS A 13 -5.58 -16.71 58.83
C LYS A 13 -4.75 -15.57 58.23
N LEU A 14 -5.24 -14.36 58.45
CA LEU A 14 -4.55 -13.07 58.28
C LEU A 14 -3.57 -12.79 59.43
N VAL A 15 -2.34 -12.39 59.10
CA VAL A 15 -1.46 -11.61 59.98
C VAL A 15 -0.90 -10.44 59.17
N SER A 16 -1.07 -9.24 59.74
CA SER A 16 -0.66 -7.94 59.21
C SER A 16 0.82 -7.66 59.51
N GLY A 17 1.54 -7.14 58.52
CA GLY A 17 2.91 -6.64 58.66
C GLY A 17 3.21 -5.56 57.61
N ASN A 18 3.22 -4.30 58.05
CA ASN A 18 3.50 -3.11 57.26
C ASN A 18 4.92 -3.10 56.67
N GLY A 19 5.05 -2.76 55.38
CA GLY A 19 6.33 -2.45 54.75
C GLY A 19 6.20 -1.94 53.31
N LYS A 20 6.22 -0.62 53.14
CA LYS A 20 6.25 0.08 51.84
C LYS A 20 7.46 -0.32 50.98
N ARG A 21 7.22 -0.80 49.76
CA ARG A 21 8.03 -0.45 48.57
C ARG A 21 7.23 -0.73 47.29
N ALA A 22 6.95 0.32 46.53
CA ALA A 22 6.29 0.24 45.23
C ALA A 22 7.23 -0.40 44.20
N SER A 23 6.75 -1.46 43.53
CA SER A 23 7.37 -2.05 42.34
C SER A 23 6.29 -2.79 41.55
N SER A 24 5.75 -2.13 40.53
CA SER A 24 4.80 -2.71 39.58
C SER A 24 5.43 -3.89 38.84
N ARG A 25 4.79 -5.06 38.93
CA ARG A 25 5.06 -6.24 38.09
C ARG A 25 3.81 -6.57 37.28
N GLY A 26 4.01 -6.84 36.00
CA GLY A 26 3.23 -7.82 35.25
C GLY A 26 1.99 -7.29 34.53
N GLY A 27 2.18 -6.73 33.33
CA GLY A 27 1.13 -6.66 32.30
C GLY A 27 1.49 -7.63 31.17
N GLY A 28 0.70 -8.69 31.03
CA GLY A 28 0.86 -9.69 29.97
C GLY A 28 0.77 -9.08 28.57
N VAL A 29 1.57 -9.61 27.65
CA VAL A 29 1.57 -9.24 26.24
C VAL A 29 0.32 -9.82 25.59
N GLY A 30 -0.74 -9.01 25.53
CA GLY A 30 -1.93 -9.30 24.75
C GLY A 30 -1.64 -9.13 23.26
N VAL A 31 -1.71 -10.23 22.53
CA VAL A 31 -1.95 -10.28 21.08
C VAL A 31 -3.37 -9.73 20.87
N ASP A 32 -3.56 -8.85 19.87
CA ASP A 32 -4.80 -8.11 19.54
C ASP A 32 -4.94 -6.69 20.08
N THR A 33 -4.09 -5.78 19.58
CA THR A 33 -4.42 -4.35 19.50
C THR A 33 -4.55 -3.91 18.03
N PRO A 34 -5.56 -3.09 17.68
CA PRO A 34 -5.74 -2.61 16.31
C PRO A 34 -4.63 -1.62 15.95
N TRP A 35 -3.71 -2.06 15.10
CA TRP A 35 -2.55 -1.30 14.66
C TRP A 35 -2.97 -0.11 13.80
N ARG A 36 -2.76 1.11 14.32
CA ARG A 36 -2.83 2.34 13.54
C ARG A 36 -1.54 2.49 12.72
N CYS A 37 -1.69 2.73 11.42
CA CYS A 37 -0.59 3.04 10.50
C CYS A 37 0.27 4.22 11.00
N PRO A 38 1.61 4.17 10.92
CA PRO A 38 2.44 5.31 11.28
C PRO A 38 2.19 6.51 10.36
N LYS A 39 2.00 7.68 10.97
CA LYS A 39 1.87 8.97 10.29
C LYS A 39 3.07 9.25 9.37
N ARG A 40 2.74 9.66 8.14
CA ARG A 40 3.61 10.18 7.08
C ARG A 40 4.73 11.07 7.65
N GLN A 41 5.98 10.74 7.32
CA GLN A 41 7.15 11.53 7.69
C GLN A 41 7.09 12.89 6.96
N ARG A 42 7.34 13.95 7.72
CA ARG A 42 7.30 15.36 7.31
C ARG A 42 8.32 15.65 6.20
N ASP A 43 7.87 16.24 5.09
CA ASP A 43 8.74 16.83 4.08
C ASP A 43 9.65 17.89 4.73
N SER A 44 10.96 17.66 4.64
CA SER A 44 11.97 18.68 4.97
C SER A 44 12.70 19.05 3.69
N GLY A 45 12.16 20.04 3.00
CA GLY A 45 12.91 20.75 1.98
C GLY A 45 14.01 21.57 2.65
N TRP A 46 15.27 21.27 2.37
CA TRP A 46 16.36 22.22 2.52
C TRP A 46 17.34 22.13 1.35
N ARG A 47 17.40 23.26 0.65
CA ARG A 47 18.47 23.70 -0.25
C ARG A 47 19.71 23.94 0.62
N GLY A 48 20.68 23.04 0.58
CA GLY A 48 21.95 23.17 1.31
C GLY A 48 23.10 22.69 0.43
N VAL A 49 24.02 23.60 0.13
CA VAL A 49 25.19 23.40 -0.72
C VAL A 49 26.02 22.23 -0.18
N ALA A 50 26.17 21.18 -0.99
CA ALA A 50 26.98 20.01 -0.65
C ALA A 50 28.46 20.39 -0.60
N ARG A 51 29.05 20.33 0.59
CA ARG A 51 30.51 20.42 0.80
C ARG A 51 31.14 19.07 0.46
N GLU A 52 32.20 19.12 -0.35
CA GLU A 52 32.83 17.99 -1.06
C GLU A 52 33.63 16.99 -0.21
N GLU A 53 33.63 17.06 1.12
CA GLU A 53 34.42 16.15 1.98
C GLU A 53 33.81 14.74 2.12
N SER A 54 32.53 14.57 1.78
CA SER A 54 31.80 13.29 1.97
C SER A 54 32.03 12.25 0.86
N THR A 55 32.61 12.64 -0.28
CA THR A 55 32.73 11.79 -1.48
C THR A 55 33.89 10.79 -1.40
N VAL A 56 34.97 11.12 -0.70
CA VAL A 56 36.21 10.31 -0.68
C VAL A 56 36.09 9.08 0.24
N PHE A 57 35.41 9.19 1.38
CA PHE A 57 35.25 8.08 2.34
C PHE A 57 34.18 7.05 1.91
N LEU A 58 33.24 7.48 1.05
CA LEU A 58 32.25 6.60 0.43
C LEU A 58 32.89 5.65 -0.58
N ASN A 59 33.95 6.08 -1.28
CA ASN A 59 34.60 5.28 -2.32
C ASN A 59 35.27 4.01 -1.76
N SER A 60 35.95 4.06 -0.61
CA SER A 60 36.61 2.88 -0.04
C SER A 60 35.62 1.82 0.44
N LYS A 61 34.52 2.23 1.07
CA LYS A 61 33.41 1.34 1.47
C LYS A 61 32.73 0.71 0.25
N LEU A 62 32.51 1.50 -0.79
CA LEU A 62 31.88 1.04 -2.02
C LEU A 62 32.76 0.03 -2.78
N LEU A 63 34.08 0.25 -2.80
CA LEU A 63 35.06 -0.69 -3.36
C LEU A 63 35.11 -2.00 -2.57
N ALA A 64 35.08 -1.92 -1.24
CA ALA A 64 34.99 -3.11 -0.39
C ALA A 64 33.70 -3.90 -0.67
N LEU A 65 32.57 -3.21 -0.78
CA LEU A 65 31.30 -3.84 -1.17
C LEU A 65 31.39 -4.47 -2.56
N GLN A 66 31.94 -3.76 -3.56
CA GLN A 66 32.13 -4.29 -4.91
C GLN A 66 33.00 -5.55 -4.90
N SER A 67 34.04 -5.61 -4.07
CA SER A 67 34.86 -6.80 -3.90
C SER A 67 34.08 -7.96 -3.27
N SER A 68 33.26 -7.69 -2.24
CA SER A 68 32.47 -8.71 -1.56
C SER A 68 31.33 -9.27 -2.42
N LEU A 69 30.81 -8.46 -3.35
CA LEU A 69 29.71 -8.82 -4.23
C LEU A 69 30.15 -9.48 -5.54
N ARG A 70 31.46 -9.59 -5.81
CA ARG A 70 31.98 -10.13 -7.08
C ARG A 70 31.40 -11.50 -7.45
N ASP A 71 31.21 -12.38 -6.47
CA ASP A 71 30.64 -13.72 -6.68
C ASP A 71 29.10 -13.76 -6.60
N VAL A 72 28.49 -12.61 -6.26
CA VAL A 72 27.05 -12.46 -6.00
C VAL A 72 26.34 -11.79 -7.18
N CYS A 73 26.77 -10.60 -7.59
CA CYS A 73 26.18 -9.81 -8.68
C CYS A 73 27.12 -8.70 -9.17
N SER A 74 26.89 -8.20 -10.39
CA SER A 74 27.55 -6.98 -10.88
C SER A 74 27.04 -5.77 -10.11
N PHE A 75 27.95 -5.07 -9.43
CA PHE A 75 27.62 -3.88 -8.63
C PHE A 75 27.06 -2.75 -9.51
N ASP A 76 27.63 -2.55 -10.70
CA ASP A 76 27.19 -1.50 -11.62
C ASP A 76 25.80 -1.81 -12.19
N ASP A 77 25.53 -3.07 -12.56
CA ASP A 77 24.20 -3.47 -13.03
C ASP A 77 23.14 -3.33 -11.93
N LEU A 78 23.48 -3.73 -10.68
CA LEU A 78 22.61 -3.56 -9.53
C LEU A 78 22.29 -2.08 -9.31
N LYS A 79 23.32 -1.22 -9.35
CA LYS A 79 23.19 0.23 -9.19
C LYS A 79 22.33 0.86 -10.27
N GLU A 80 22.53 0.51 -11.54
CA GLU A 80 21.72 1.03 -12.65
C GLU A 80 20.26 0.59 -12.54
N ARG A 81 19.99 -0.69 -12.24
CA ARG A 81 18.62 -1.18 -12.04
C ARG A 81 17.92 -0.52 -10.86
N MET A 82 18.62 -0.28 -9.76
CA MET A 82 18.03 0.37 -8.58
C MET A 82 17.65 1.83 -8.83
N LYS A 83 18.47 2.58 -9.58
CA LYS A 83 18.21 4.01 -9.88
C LYS A 83 16.90 4.26 -10.63
N VAL A 84 16.35 3.24 -11.31
CA VAL A 84 15.06 3.35 -12.03
C VAL A 84 13.89 3.50 -11.06
N TYR A 85 13.97 2.89 -9.86
CA TYR A 85 12.84 2.79 -8.93
C TYR A 85 13.07 3.51 -7.60
N LEU A 86 14.32 3.85 -7.27
CA LEU A 86 14.73 4.38 -5.98
C LEU A 86 15.46 5.71 -6.11
N SER A 87 15.24 6.58 -5.14
CA SER A 87 15.97 7.84 -5.05
C SER A 87 17.47 7.61 -4.81
N LEU A 88 18.31 8.57 -5.18
CA LEU A 88 19.75 8.52 -4.90
C LEU A 88 20.05 8.36 -3.40
N GLY A 89 19.23 8.98 -2.53
CA GLY A 89 19.34 8.84 -1.07
C GLY A 89 19.07 7.40 -0.62
N SER A 90 17.97 6.82 -1.07
CA SER A 90 17.59 5.42 -0.80
C SER A 90 18.67 4.44 -1.29
N CYS A 91 19.23 4.65 -2.48
CA CYS A 91 20.31 3.82 -3.00
C CYS A 91 21.56 3.87 -2.10
N LYS A 92 21.95 5.06 -1.63
CA LYS A 92 23.08 5.22 -0.69
C LYS A 92 22.83 4.50 0.63
N GLU A 93 21.64 4.61 1.20
CA GLU A 93 21.25 3.90 2.42
C GLU A 93 21.36 2.37 2.22
N ILE A 94 20.83 1.86 1.12
CA ILE A 94 20.89 0.43 0.78
C ILE A 94 22.35 -0.03 0.68
N PHE A 95 23.21 0.68 -0.05
CA PHE A 95 24.62 0.29 -0.17
C PHE A 95 25.36 0.31 1.17
N ASN A 96 25.03 1.25 2.06
CA ASN A 96 25.60 1.26 3.42
C ASN A 96 25.19 0.01 4.21
N VAL A 97 23.91 -0.36 4.17
CA VAL A 97 23.42 -1.59 4.83
C VAL A 97 24.04 -2.84 4.20
N MET A 98 24.13 -2.90 2.86
CA MET A 98 24.79 -3.99 2.13
C MET A 98 26.25 -4.13 2.55
N THR A 99 26.99 -3.02 2.66
CA THR A 99 28.41 -3.02 3.09
C THR A 99 28.56 -3.63 4.47
N GLN A 100 27.68 -3.27 5.40
CA GLN A 100 27.77 -3.74 6.77
C GLN A 100 27.39 -5.22 6.90
N VAL A 101 26.31 -5.66 6.23
CA VAL A 101 25.89 -7.07 6.30
C VAL A 101 26.88 -8.00 5.59
N THR A 102 27.39 -7.60 4.42
CA THR A 102 28.38 -8.39 3.67
C THR A 102 29.68 -8.54 4.45
N LYS A 103 30.16 -7.46 5.10
CA LYS A 103 31.30 -7.52 6.01
C LYS A 103 31.12 -8.54 7.14
N ASN A 104 29.95 -8.59 7.77
CA ASN A 104 29.69 -9.53 8.87
C ASN A 104 29.62 -10.98 8.38
N ILE A 105 29.17 -11.21 7.14
CA ILE A 105 29.20 -12.53 6.51
C ILE A 105 30.63 -12.93 6.15
N ASP A 106 31.42 -12.02 5.56
CA ASP A 106 32.81 -12.27 5.16
C ASP A 106 33.72 -12.54 6.36
N GLU A 107 33.49 -11.86 7.49
CA GLU A 107 34.19 -12.10 8.75
C GLU A 107 33.68 -13.37 9.49
N GLY A 108 32.69 -14.06 8.94
CA GLY A 108 32.13 -15.29 9.53
C GLY A 108 31.28 -15.07 10.79
N ARG A 109 30.90 -13.82 11.08
CA ARG A 109 30.01 -13.49 12.21
C ARG A 109 28.56 -13.88 11.94
N LEU A 110 28.15 -13.82 10.67
CA LEU A 110 26.88 -14.34 10.18
C LEU A 110 27.20 -15.49 9.21
N LYS A 111 26.84 -16.72 9.58
CA LYS A 111 27.16 -17.89 8.74
C LYS A 111 26.07 -18.95 8.74
N MET A 112 25.88 -19.58 7.60
CA MET A 112 25.01 -20.75 7.45
C MET A 112 25.75 -22.01 7.93
N LYS A 113 24.99 -23.03 8.34
CA LYS A 113 25.52 -24.37 8.64
C LYS A 113 25.98 -25.04 7.34
N SER A 114 27.14 -25.68 7.37
CA SER A 114 27.73 -26.40 6.22
C SER A 114 26.89 -27.55 5.68
N HIS A 115 25.98 -28.10 6.50
CA HIS A 115 25.15 -29.26 6.16
C HIS A 115 23.65 -28.97 6.14
N CYS A 116 23.23 -27.70 6.13
CA CYS A 116 21.80 -27.40 6.09
C CYS A 116 21.19 -27.80 4.73
N PRO A 117 19.89 -28.15 4.69
CA PRO A 117 19.23 -28.63 3.47
C PRO A 117 19.37 -27.66 2.29
N ILE A 118 19.41 -26.35 2.55
CA ILE A 118 19.55 -25.32 1.51
C ILE A 118 20.91 -25.41 0.78
N VAL A 119 21.95 -25.88 1.47
CA VAL A 119 23.32 -25.98 0.97
C VAL A 119 23.62 -27.36 0.39
N THR A 120 22.98 -28.42 0.92
CA THR A 120 23.28 -29.82 0.59
C THR A 120 22.26 -30.49 -0.33
N ASP A 121 20.98 -30.10 -0.33
CA ASP A 121 19.92 -30.73 -1.12
C ASP A 121 19.92 -30.21 -2.56
N VAL A 122 20.11 -31.12 -3.51
CA VAL A 122 20.18 -30.79 -4.95
C VAL A 122 18.84 -30.28 -5.49
N GLY A 123 17.71 -30.82 -5.02
CA GLY A 123 16.38 -30.42 -5.49
C GLY A 123 15.94 -29.06 -4.96
N LEU A 124 16.22 -28.77 -3.68
CA LEU A 124 16.03 -27.43 -3.12
C LEU A 124 16.98 -26.43 -3.75
N LYS A 125 18.23 -26.83 -4.03
CA LYS A 125 19.20 -26.02 -4.75
C LYS A 125 18.74 -25.69 -6.16
N GLU A 126 18.19 -26.63 -6.93
CA GLU A 126 17.66 -26.36 -8.28
C GLU A 126 16.46 -25.42 -8.26
N LYS A 127 15.53 -25.61 -7.31
CA LYS A 127 14.37 -24.72 -7.12
C LYS A 127 14.79 -23.31 -6.68
N ALA A 128 15.71 -23.21 -5.71
CA ALA A 128 16.32 -21.96 -5.29
C ALA A 128 17.15 -21.33 -6.42
N SER A 129 17.76 -22.13 -7.30
CA SER A 129 18.56 -21.62 -8.42
C SER A 129 17.73 -20.93 -9.49
N ARG A 130 16.52 -21.42 -9.77
CA ARG A 130 15.61 -20.74 -10.71
C ARG A 130 15.18 -19.35 -10.23
N ILE A 131 15.21 -19.09 -8.92
CA ILE A 131 14.71 -17.83 -8.32
C ILE A 131 15.85 -16.92 -7.82
N LEU A 132 16.93 -17.48 -7.27
CA LEU A 132 18.01 -16.77 -6.57
C LEU A 132 19.42 -17.00 -7.17
N ILE A 133 19.64 -18.08 -7.94
CA ILE A 133 21.00 -18.55 -8.31
C ILE A 133 21.07 -18.84 -9.81
N VAL A 134 21.01 -17.80 -10.64
CA VAL A 134 21.19 -17.93 -12.10
C VAL A 134 22.66 -18.06 -12.51
N TYR A 135 23.61 -17.74 -11.62
CA TYR A 135 25.04 -17.91 -11.91
C TYR A 135 25.74 -18.81 -10.89
N ALA A 136 26.51 -19.76 -11.45
CA ALA A 136 27.37 -20.78 -10.83
C ALA A 136 26.72 -22.13 -10.49
N TYR A 137 26.09 -22.79 -11.48
CA TYR A 137 26.02 -24.25 -11.44
C TYR A 137 27.31 -24.80 -12.03
N ASN A 138 28.25 -25.24 -11.18
CA ASN A 138 29.26 -26.22 -11.61
C ASN A 138 28.50 -27.50 -11.97
N LYS A 139 28.11 -27.62 -13.23
CA LYS A 139 27.71 -28.88 -13.82
C LYS A 139 28.96 -29.75 -13.81
N LEU A 140 28.87 -30.93 -13.19
CA LEU A 140 29.86 -32.02 -13.16
C LEU A 140 30.95 -31.89 -12.08
N VAL A 141 30.70 -32.47 -10.90
CA VAL A 141 31.41 -33.65 -10.32
C VAL A 141 30.65 -34.03 -9.05
N GLU A 142 29.89 -35.13 -9.09
CA GLU A 142 29.29 -35.69 -7.88
C GLU A 142 30.39 -36.17 -6.92
N GLY A 143 30.32 -35.78 -5.65
CA GLY A 143 31.08 -36.39 -4.55
C GLY A 143 32.45 -35.82 -4.21
N LEU A 144 33.03 -34.89 -4.99
CA LEU A 144 34.36 -34.32 -4.72
C LEU A 144 34.33 -32.79 -4.58
N TYR A 145 33.65 -32.31 -3.55
CA TYR A 145 33.74 -30.91 -3.16
C TYR A 145 35.03 -30.64 -2.40
N ARG A 146 35.74 -29.56 -2.75
CA ARG A 146 36.91 -29.12 -1.99
C ARG A 146 36.48 -28.79 -0.54
N PRO A 147 37.33 -29.05 0.47
CA PRO A 147 37.09 -28.56 1.83
C PRO A 147 36.76 -27.05 1.79
N GLY A 148 35.72 -26.65 2.51
CA GLY A 148 35.23 -25.26 2.55
C GLY A 148 34.28 -24.84 1.42
N TYR A 149 33.97 -25.72 0.45
CA TYR A 149 33.01 -25.41 -0.62
C TYR A 149 31.63 -25.01 -0.08
N PHE A 150 31.08 -25.78 0.86
CA PHE A 150 29.74 -25.54 1.41
C PHE A 150 29.68 -24.26 2.25
N GLU A 151 30.79 -23.88 2.88
CA GLU A 151 30.92 -22.63 3.64
C GLU A 151 30.92 -21.43 2.69
N ALA A 152 31.73 -21.49 1.62
CA ALA A 152 31.75 -20.46 0.59
C ALA A 152 30.39 -20.32 -0.12
N LEU A 153 29.74 -21.46 -0.43
CA LEU A 153 28.40 -21.47 -1.02
C LEU A 153 27.36 -20.86 -0.07
N GLY A 154 27.40 -21.21 1.22
CA GLY A 154 26.54 -20.62 2.25
C GLY A 154 26.70 -19.09 2.30
N ASN A 155 27.92 -18.57 2.24
CA ASN A 155 28.17 -17.13 2.20
C ASN A 155 27.55 -16.46 0.96
N VAL A 156 27.68 -17.07 -0.22
CA VAL A 156 27.08 -16.54 -1.46
C VAL A 156 25.54 -16.54 -1.37
N ILE A 157 24.94 -17.63 -0.89
CA ILE A 157 23.49 -17.75 -0.72
C ILE A 157 22.98 -16.70 0.28
N LEU A 158 23.62 -16.60 1.43
CA LEU A 158 23.23 -15.67 2.50
C LEU A 158 23.31 -14.21 2.03
N LYS A 159 24.40 -13.83 1.34
CA LYS A 159 24.53 -12.49 0.74
C LYS A 159 23.42 -12.24 -0.27
N ARG A 160 23.21 -13.13 -1.24
CA ARG A 160 22.18 -12.97 -2.29
C ARG A 160 20.79 -12.80 -1.68
N PHE A 161 20.45 -13.65 -0.72
CA PHE A 161 19.16 -13.62 -0.04
C PHE A 161 18.94 -12.29 0.69
N LEU A 162 19.86 -11.89 1.56
CA LEU A 162 19.73 -10.65 2.33
C LEU A 162 19.76 -9.41 1.43
N LEU A 163 20.60 -9.38 0.39
CA LEU A 163 20.59 -8.29 -0.57
C LEU A 163 19.26 -8.18 -1.32
N LEU A 164 18.70 -9.30 -1.77
CA LEU A 164 17.43 -9.32 -2.48
C LEU A 164 16.29 -8.82 -1.58
N VAL A 165 16.18 -9.37 -0.37
CA VAL A 165 15.13 -8.95 0.57
C VAL A 165 15.25 -7.47 0.89
N LEU A 166 16.47 -6.97 1.14
CA LEU A 166 16.70 -5.55 1.40
C LEU A 166 16.27 -4.66 0.23
N VAL A 167 16.68 -4.99 -1.00
CA VAL A 167 16.35 -4.17 -2.18
C VAL A 167 14.85 -4.17 -2.41
N LEU A 168 14.18 -5.32 -2.30
CA LEU A 168 12.73 -5.42 -2.49
C LEU A 168 11.95 -4.70 -1.39
N ASP A 169 12.39 -4.82 -0.13
CA ASP A 169 11.84 -4.10 1.02
C ASP A 169 11.90 -2.59 0.79
N ARG A 170 13.07 -2.06 0.40
CA ARG A 170 13.23 -0.63 0.13
C ARG A 170 12.53 -0.19 -1.15
N ALA A 171 12.52 -1.02 -2.20
CA ALA A 171 11.75 -0.73 -3.41
C ALA A 171 10.27 -0.57 -3.08
N LYS A 172 9.68 -1.41 -2.24
CA LYS A 172 8.26 -1.30 -1.88
C LYS A 172 7.98 -0.20 -0.87
N SER A 173 8.84 0.02 0.12
CA SER A 173 8.62 1.02 1.18
C SER A 173 9.05 2.44 0.81
N GLN A 174 9.98 2.60 -0.13
CA GLN A 174 10.61 3.88 -0.48
C GLN A 174 10.59 4.16 -1.98
N SER A 175 9.77 3.44 -2.77
CA SER A 175 9.69 3.69 -4.22
C SER A 175 9.45 5.17 -4.48
N CYS A 176 10.19 5.73 -5.43
CA CYS A 176 9.89 7.07 -5.90
C CYS A 176 8.59 7.14 -6.71
N LEU A 177 7.97 5.99 -7.03
CA LEU A 177 6.68 5.88 -7.70
C LEU A 177 5.62 6.67 -6.91
N PRO A 178 5.18 7.83 -7.42
CA PRO A 178 4.12 8.60 -6.81
C PRO A 178 2.85 7.75 -6.63
N ILE A 179 2.17 7.91 -5.49
CA ILE A 179 0.82 7.36 -5.24
C ILE A 179 -0.18 7.80 -6.34
N LYS A 180 0.11 8.90 -7.03
CA LYS A 180 -0.68 9.39 -8.18
C LYS A 180 -0.74 8.38 -9.33
N TYR A 181 0.21 7.44 -9.39
CA TYR A 181 0.19 6.41 -10.41
C TYR A 181 -0.85 5.35 -10.11
N GLY A 182 -1.46 5.28 -8.92
CA GLY A 182 -2.52 4.34 -8.52
C GLY A 182 -2.14 3.51 -7.27
N ILE A 183 -2.93 2.48 -6.96
CA ILE A 183 -2.81 1.60 -5.79
C ILE A 183 -2.14 0.27 -6.16
N ASP A 184 -2.39 -0.25 -7.35
CA ASP A 184 -1.95 -1.58 -7.77
C ASP A 184 -1.40 -1.59 -9.21
N GLY A 185 -1.08 -2.78 -9.73
CA GLY A 185 -0.56 -2.91 -11.08
C GLY A 185 -1.57 -2.56 -12.19
N LEU A 186 -2.87 -2.44 -11.89
CA LEU A 186 -3.95 -2.20 -12.85
C LEU A 186 -4.22 -0.72 -13.06
N ASP A 187 -4.35 0.03 -11.97
CA ASP A 187 -4.54 1.49 -12.04
C ASP A 187 -3.25 2.30 -11.90
N GLY A 188 -2.14 1.57 -11.79
CA GLY A 188 -0.74 1.97 -11.83
C GLY A 188 -0.12 2.03 -10.43
N GLY A 189 1.05 1.44 -10.25
CA GLY A 189 1.51 1.11 -8.91
C GLY A 189 2.54 0.01 -8.98
N SER A 190 3.15 -0.31 -7.85
CA SER A 190 4.09 -1.43 -7.80
C SER A 190 3.33 -2.74 -7.52
N PRO A 191 3.62 -3.82 -8.26
CA PRO A 191 2.96 -5.12 -8.06
C PRO A 191 3.17 -5.63 -6.63
N LEU A 192 2.30 -6.51 -6.16
CA LEU A 192 2.45 -7.15 -4.85
C LEU A 192 3.81 -7.84 -4.73
N LEU A 193 4.44 -7.71 -3.56
CA LEU A 193 5.70 -8.39 -3.30
C LEU A 193 5.46 -9.84 -2.88
N PHE A 194 4.37 -10.07 -2.14
CA PHE A 194 3.96 -11.38 -1.68
C PHE A 194 2.67 -11.81 -2.34
N THR A 195 2.50 -13.11 -2.53
CA THR A 195 1.27 -13.67 -3.10
C THR A 195 0.10 -13.47 -2.13
N LEU A 196 -1.12 -13.63 -2.63
CA LEU A 196 -2.34 -13.55 -1.82
C LEU A 196 -2.45 -14.67 -0.78
N GLN A 197 -1.58 -15.70 -0.86
CA GLN A 197 -1.57 -16.79 0.12
C GLN A 197 -1.16 -16.30 1.52
N PRO A 198 -1.71 -16.89 2.60
CA PRO A 198 -1.63 -16.33 3.94
C PRO A 198 -0.23 -16.43 4.59
N ASN A 199 0.69 -17.23 4.05
CA ASN A 199 1.84 -17.69 4.82
C ASN A 199 2.90 -16.60 5.10
N ILE A 200 3.17 -15.71 4.14
CA ILE A 200 4.27 -14.74 4.26
C ILE A 200 3.80 -13.38 3.75
N LYS A 201 3.78 -12.38 4.65
CA LYS A 201 3.30 -11.02 4.35
C LYS A 201 4.29 -9.92 4.69
N SER A 202 5.44 -10.24 5.28
CA SER A 202 6.46 -9.25 5.64
C SER A 202 7.87 -9.70 5.30
N SER A 203 8.76 -8.74 5.06
CA SER A 203 10.18 -9.00 4.84
C SER A 203 10.83 -9.67 6.06
N CYS A 204 10.40 -9.32 7.27
CA CYS A 204 10.88 -9.96 8.51
C CYS A 204 10.49 -11.45 8.55
N GLN A 205 9.27 -11.78 8.15
CA GLN A 205 8.80 -13.17 8.11
C GLN A 205 9.59 -13.99 7.09
N VAL A 206 9.86 -13.43 5.90
CA VAL A 206 10.73 -14.07 4.88
C VAL A 206 12.09 -14.42 5.47
N ILE A 207 12.71 -13.48 6.19
CA ILE A 207 14.02 -13.69 6.81
C ILE A 207 13.94 -14.75 7.91
N HIS A 208 12.95 -14.65 8.78
CA HIS A 208 12.77 -15.60 9.88
C HIS A 208 12.58 -17.04 9.36
N ASP A 209 11.74 -17.21 8.34
CA ASP A 209 11.38 -18.53 7.82
C ASP A 209 12.49 -19.14 6.96
N PHE A 210 13.23 -18.31 6.21
CA PHE A 210 14.33 -18.78 5.38
C PHE A 210 15.64 -18.97 6.16
N LEU A 211 15.93 -18.10 7.14
CA LEU A 211 17.11 -18.15 7.99
C LEU A 211 16.77 -18.72 9.37
N SER A 212 16.07 -19.85 9.37
CA SER A 212 15.69 -20.59 10.57
C SER A 212 16.91 -21.17 11.31
N SER A 213 16.70 -21.66 12.53
CA SER A 213 17.77 -22.16 13.40
C SER A 213 18.47 -23.42 12.87
N ASP A 214 17.83 -24.20 12.00
CA ASP A 214 18.40 -25.34 11.27
C ASP A 214 19.29 -24.92 10.10
N VAL A 215 19.15 -23.67 9.62
CA VAL A 215 19.94 -23.09 8.52
C VAL A 215 21.15 -22.31 9.04
N MET A 216 20.97 -21.48 10.06
CA MET A 216 22.01 -20.60 10.59
C MET A 216 22.86 -21.28 11.67
N HIS A 217 24.15 -20.95 11.74
CA HIS A 217 25.05 -21.48 12.77
C HIS A 217 25.25 -20.46 13.89
N GLY A 218 24.99 -20.87 15.14
CA GLY A 218 25.25 -20.04 16.32
C GLY A 218 24.30 -18.86 16.48
N GLU A 219 23.25 -18.78 15.66
CA GLU A 219 22.24 -17.73 15.73
C GLU A 219 21.05 -18.18 16.57
N GLY A 220 20.72 -17.40 17.60
CA GLY A 220 19.47 -17.54 18.34
C GLY A 220 18.36 -16.77 17.65
N ASN A 221 18.37 -15.44 17.80
CA ASN A 221 17.43 -14.55 17.13
C ASN A 221 18.14 -13.79 15.99
N VAL A 222 18.02 -14.34 14.78
CA VAL A 222 18.64 -13.79 13.56
C VAL A 222 18.18 -12.36 13.29
N LEU A 223 16.88 -12.06 13.47
CA LEU A 223 16.35 -10.71 13.24
C LEU A 223 16.98 -9.69 14.20
N ALA A 224 17.16 -10.05 15.47
CA ALA A 224 17.82 -9.17 16.44
C ALA A 224 19.29 -8.93 16.09
N HIS A 225 20.02 -9.97 15.69
CA HIS A 225 21.41 -9.84 15.26
C HIS A 225 21.53 -8.96 14.00
N LEU A 226 20.65 -9.15 13.01
CA LEU A 226 20.60 -8.30 11.81
C LEU A 226 20.36 -6.82 12.15
N VAL A 227 19.48 -6.51 13.10
CA VAL A 227 19.27 -5.13 13.57
C VAL A 227 20.53 -4.53 14.20
N ILE A 228 21.27 -5.30 15.00
CA ILE A 228 22.56 -4.87 15.59
C ILE A 228 23.59 -4.58 14.49
N VAL A 229 23.58 -5.37 13.43
CA VAL A 229 24.43 -5.20 12.24
C VAL A 229 23.92 -4.07 11.33
N GLY A 230 22.84 -3.37 11.69
CA GLY A 230 22.29 -2.26 10.90
C GLY A 230 21.47 -2.71 9.69
N TYR A 231 21.17 -4.01 9.57
CA TYR A 231 20.24 -4.54 8.60
C TYR A 231 18.82 -4.48 9.17
N LYS A 232 18.04 -3.50 8.68
CA LYS A 232 16.64 -3.31 9.06
C LYS A 232 15.74 -3.44 7.84
N VAL A 233 14.71 -4.27 7.95
CA VAL A 233 13.61 -4.39 6.99
C VAL A 233 12.29 -4.13 7.73
N SER A 234 11.32 -3.56 7.05
CA SER A 234 10.07 -3.12 7.69
C SER A 234 8.83 -3.24 6.82
N TYR A 235 8.96 -3.67 5.58
CA TYR A 235 7.83 -3.81 4.69
C TYR A 235 6.89 -4.92 5.18
N LEU A 236 5.62 -4.54 5.33
CA LEU A 236 4.48 -5.39 5.60
C LEU A 236 3.46 -5.11 4.50
N GLN A 237 3.06 -6.15 3.78
CA GLN A 237 2.05 -6.02 2.73
C GLN A 237 0.69 -5.75 3.36
N SER A 238 0.10 -4.61 3.00
CA SER A 238 -1.19 -4.20 3.53
C SER A 238 -2.31 -5.05 2.90
N PRO A 239 -3.30 -5.52 3.69
CA PRO A 239 -4.51 -6.16 3.17
C PRO A 239 -5.25 -5.30 2.14
N PHE A 240 -5.09 -3.98 2.22
CA PHE A 240 -5.63 -3.03 1.24
C PHE A 240 -5.12 -3.29 -0.18
N ASN A 241 -3.81 -3.52 -0.32
CA ASN A 241 -3.18 -3.72 -1.63
C ASN A 241 -3.54 -5.08 -2.22
N GLU A 242 -3.96 -6.03 -1.38
CA GLU A 242 -4.38 -7.36 -1.77
C GLU A 242 -5.86 -7.42 -2.17
N TYR A 243 -6.60 -6.32 -1.99
CA TYR A 243 -8.03 -6.28 -2.20
C TYR A 243 -8.38 -6.38 -3.69
N ASP A 244 -9.33 -7.25 -4.02
CA ASP A 244 -9.85 -7.36 -5.39
C ASP A 244 -10.95 -6.33 -5.62
N PHE A 245 -10.62 -5.20 -6.27
CA PHE A 245 -11.58 -4.13 -6.53
C PHE A 245 -12.54 -4.40 -7.69
N ARG A 246 -12.48 -5.57 -8.35
CA ARG A 246 -13.45 -5.94 -9.39
C ARG A 246 -14.83 -6.11 -8.77
N VAL A 247 -15.85 -5.68 -9.50
CA VAL A 247 -17.26 -5.90 -9.17
C VAL A 247 -17.79 -6.99 -10.10
N LYS A 248 -18.23 -8.10 -9.52
CA LYS A 248 -18.87 -9.23 -10.20
C LYS A 248 -20.37 -9.23 -9.91
N GLU A 249 -20.72 -9.10 -8.62
CA GLU A 249 -22.10 -9.08 -8.14
C GLU A 249 -22.33 -7.74 -7.43
N LEU A 250 -22.96 -6.80 -8.14
CA LEU A 250 -23.05 -5.39 -7.73
C LEU A 250 -23.50 -5.22 -6.26
N PHE A 251 -24.55 -5.91 -5.86
CA PHE A 251 -25.15 -5.74 -4.52
C PHE A 251 -24.38 -6.46 -3.41
N GLU A 252 -23.63 -7.53 -3.73
CA GLU A 252 -22.81 -8.25 -2.74
C GLU A 252 -21.45 -7.58 -2.57
N ASP A 253 -20.83 -7.19 -3.68
CA ASP A 253 -19.48 -6.64 -3.68
C ASP A 253 -19.40 -5.22 -3.11
N LEU A 254 -20.50 -4.45 -3.14
CA LEU A 254 -20.57 -3.10 -2.56
C LEU A 254 -20.86 -3.07 -1.06
N GLN A 255 -21.39 -4.17 -0.49
CA GLN A 255 -21.70 -4.26 0.95
C GLN A 255 -20.47 -4.06 1.85
N ASP A 256 -19.27 -4.24 1.32
CA ASP A 256 -18.02 -4.03 2.05
C ASP A 256 -17.70 -2.54 2.32
N GLY A 257 -18.31 -1.63 1.56
CA GLY A 257 -17.99 -0.20 1.50
C GLY A 257 -16.59 0.16 0.95
N VAL A 258 -15.69 -0.81 0.79
CA VAL A 258 -14.32 -0.66 0.29
C VAL A 258 -14.32 -0.31 -1.19
N ARG A 259 -15.11 -1.03 -2.00
CA ARG A 259 -15.20 -0.76 -3.45
C ARG A 259 -15.89 0.58 -3.72
N LEU A 260 -16.91 0.91 -2.92
CA LEU A 260 -17.58 2.20 -3.00
C LEU A 260 -16.62 3.35 -2.67
N CYS A 261 -15.85 3.23 -1.58
CA CYS A 261 -14.81 4.21 -1.24
C CYS A 261 -13.77 4.37 -2.36
N ARG A 262 -13.37 3.27 -3.02
CA ARG A 262 -12.45 3.32 -4.16
C ARG A 262 -13.05 4.06 -5.35
N ALA A 263 -14.31 3.80 -5.70
CA ALA A 263 -14.99 4.52 -6.78
C ALA A 263 -15.06 6.03 -6.49
N ILE A 264 -15.41 6.43 -5.27
CA ILE A 264 -15.47 7.83 -4.84
C ILE A 264 -14.09 8.48 -4.92
N GLN A 265 -13.06 7.80 -4.45
CA GLN A 265 -11.68 8.27 -4.53
C GLN A 265 -11.28 8.57 -5.99
N LEU A 266 -11.66 7.70 -6.93
CA LEU A 266 -11.32 7.87 -8.35
C LEU A 266 -12.06 9.06 -8.97
N LEU A 267 -13.36 9.20 -8.67
CA LEU A 267 -14.20 10.28 -9.20
C LEU A 267 -13.84 11.66 -8.64
N GLN A 268 -13.41 11.74 -7.38
CA GLN A 268 -13.05 13.01 -6.72
C GLN A 268 -11.55 13.32 -6.77
N HIS A 269 -10.73 12.36 -7.17
CA HIS A 269 -9.27 12.43 -7.05
C HIS A 269 -8.76 12.70 -5.62
N ASP A 270 -9.53 12.35 -4.59
CA ASP A 270 -9.17 12.53 -3.18
C ASP A 270 -8.68 11.23 -2.54
N ALA A 271 -7.37 11.10 -2.36
CA ALA A 271 -6.75 9.94 -1.71
C ALA A 271 -7.00 9.87 -0.19
N SER A 272 -7.56 10.90 0.44
CA SER A 272 -7.77 10.96 1.89
C SER A 272 -8.75 9.89 2.40
N ILE A 273 -9.71 9.49 1.57
CA ILE A 273 -10.69 8.45 1.89
C ILE A 273 -10.04 7.09 2.14
N LEU A 274 -8.96 6.77 1.42
CA LEU A 274 -8.23 5.51 1.57
C LEU A 274 -7.61 5.35 2.96
N MET A 275 -7.31 6.47 3.64
CA MET A 275 -6.72 6.48 4.98
C MET A 275 -7.75 6.26 6.09
N LYS A 276 -9.05 6.32 5.76
CA LYS A 276 -10.16 6.16 6.72
C LYS A 276 -10.81 4.79 6.65
N MET A 277 -10.54 4.04 5.58
CA MET A 277 -11.09 2.70 5.36
C MET A 277 -10.48 1.66 6.31
N LEU A 278 -11.28 0.66 6.65
CA LEU A 278 -10.89 -0.51 7.42
C LEU A 278 -10.78 -1.73 6.52
N VAL A 279 -9.58 -2.29 6.43
CA VAL A 279 -9.27 -3.52 5.70
C VAL A 279 -8.47 -4.50 6.57
N PRO A 280 -8.70 -5.82 6.45
CA PRO A 280 -9.71 -6.45 5.60
C PRO A 280 -11.14 -6.18 6.11
N SER A 281 -12.09 -6.03 5.19
CA SER A 281 -13.51 -5.78 5.48
C SER A 281 -14.25 -7.11 5.68
N ASP A 282 -13.83 -7.85 6.69
CA ASP A 282 -14.23 -9.24 7.00
C ASP A 282 -15.43 -9.34 7.96
N THR A 283 -15.89 -8.22 8.51
CA THR A 283 -16.95 -8.18 9.51
C THR A 283 -17.98 -7.12 9.17
N ARG A 284 -19.25 -7.41 9.44
CA ARG A 284 -20.36 -6.48 9.23
C ARG A 284 -20.13 -5.12 9.90
N LYS A 285 -19.48 -5.08 11.06
CA LYS A 285 -19.12 -3.83 11.74
C LYS A 285 -18.13 -2.98 10.92
N LYS A 286 -17.09 -3.59 10.33
CA LYS A 286 -16.15 -2.88 9.46
C LYS A 286 -16.83 -2.41 8.17
N ASN A 287 -17.71 -3.22 7.61
CA ASN A 287 -18.52 -2.88 6.44
C ASN A 287 -19.37 -1.62 6.68
N VAL A 288 -20.08 -1.55 7.81
CA VAL A 288 -20.88 -0.35 8.18
C VAL A 288 -19.99 0.88 8.32
N VAL A 289 -18.81 0.75 8.95
CA VAL A 289 -17.86 1.87 9.06
C VAL A 289 -17.39 2.33 7.68
N ASN A 290 -17.02 1.41 6.79
CA ASN A 290 -16.57 1.73 5.44
C ASN A 290 -17.67 2.38 4.60
N CYS A 291 -18.90 1.85 4.65
CA CYS A 291 -20.06 2.46 3.99
C CYS A 291 -20.35 3.86 4.55
N GLY A 292 -20.25 4.04 5.87
CA GLY A 292 -20.38 5.34 6.52
C GLY A 292 -19.32 6.35 6.06
N VAL A 293 -18.06 5.90 5.89
CA VAL A 293 -16.98 6.71 5.32
C VAL A 293 -17.31 7.12 3.89
N ALA A 294 -17.81 6.20 3.05
CA ALA A 294 -18.23 6.50 1.68
C ALA A 294 -19.33 7.57 1.67
N LEU A 295 -20.43 7.35 2.40
CA LEU A 295 -21.55 8.28 2.50
C LEU A 295 -21.13 9.66 3.01
N GLN A 296 -20.20 9.72 3.96
CA GLN A 296 -19.66 10.99 4.45
C GLN A 296 -18.94 11.79 3.34
N HIS A 297 -18.11 11.16 2.51
CA HIS A 297 -17.41 11.86 1.42
C HIS A 297 -18.38 12.27 0.30
N LEU A 298 -19.41 11.45 0.03
CA LEU A 298 -20.48 11.81 -0.91
C LEU A 298 -21.24 13.05 -0.45
N LYS A 299 -21.65 13.08 0.82
CA LYS A 299 -22.32 14.24 1.42
C LYS A 299 -21.44 15.49 1.34
N GLN A 300 -20.14 15.36 1.61
CA GLN A 300 -19.19 16.48 1.53
C GLN A 300 -19.01 17.00 0.09
N ALA A 301 -19.16 16.14 -0.91
CA ALA A 301 -19.14 16.51 -2.33
C ALA A 301 -20.50 17.00 -2.86
N GLY A 302 -21.51 17.15 -2.00
CA GLY A 302 -22.84 17.63 -2.39
C GLY A 302 -23.71 16.59 -3.09
N VAL A 303 -23.38 15.30 -2.97
CA VAL A 303 -24.20 14.21 -3.50
C VAL A 303 -25.39 13.97 -2.57
N PRO A 304 -26.63 13.99 -3.08
CA PRO A 304 -27.83 13.63 -2.32
C PRO A 304 -27.77 12.20 -1.78
N LEU A 305 -28.19 12.03 -0.52
CA LEU A 305 -28.27 10.72 0.14
C LEU A 305 -29.72 10.34 0.43
N PHE A 306 -30.57 10.51 -0.57
CA PHE A 306 -31.98 10.15 -0.52
C PHE A 306 -32.38 9.56 -1.87
N ASP A 307 -33.38 8.68 -1.86
CA ASP A 307 -34.00 8.13 -3.07
C ASP A 307 -35.01 9.11 -3.69
N GLU A 308 -35.71 8.67 -4.73
CA GLU A 308 -36.75 9.47 -5.41
C GLU A 308 -37.96 9.76 -4.51
N ASP A 309 -38.26 8.87 -3.56
CA ASP A 309 -39.37 8.98 -2.62
C ASP A 309 -39.02 9.84 -1.37
N GLY A 310 -37.75 10.26 -1.24
CA GLY A 310 -37.23 11.06 -0.13
C GLY A 310 -36.76 10.26 1.08
N SER A 311 -36.66 8.93 0.98
CA SER A 311 -36.09 8.05 2.01
C SER A 311 -34.58 8.29 2.12
N MET A 312 -34.09 8.47 3.35
CA MET A 312 -32.67 8.70 3.60
C MET A 312 -31.87 7.39 3.45
N ILE A 313 -30.82 7.43 2.65
CA ILE A 313 -29.89 6.31 2.45
C ILE A 313 -28.85 6.32 3.58
N VAL A 314 -28.81 5.26 4.37
CA VAL A 314 -27.83 5.07 5.46
C VAL A 314 -26.87 3.91 5.17
N ALA A 315 -25.81 3.79 5.98
CA ALA A 315 -24.78 2.78 5.76
C ALA A 315 -25.33 1.37 5.91
N GLU A 316 -26.29 1.18 6.82
CA GLU A 316 -26.95 -0.08 7.10
C GLU A 316 -27.68 -0.65 5.88
N ASP A 317 -28.25 0.20 5.03
CA ASP A 317 -29.00 -0.20 3.83
C ASP A 317 -28.07 -0.78 2.76
N ILE A 318 -26.88 -0.19 2.62
CA ILE A 318 -25.86 -0.69 1.68
C ILE A 318 -25.32 -2.03 2.20
N VAL A 319 -25.05 -2.12 3.51
CA VAL A 319 -24.49 -3.33 4.12
C VAL A 319 -25.50 -4.48 4.18
N SER A 320 -26.81 -4.18 4.24
CA SER A 320 -27.86 -5.21 4.12
C SER A 320 -28.11 -5.65 2.68
N GLY A 321 -27.55 -4.94 1.69
CA GLY A 321 -27.76 -5.22 0.27
C GLY A 321 -29.13 -4.75 -0.24
N ASP A 322 -29.67 -3.66 0.33
CA ASP A 322 -30.90 -3.04 -0.17
C ASP A 322 -30.68 -2.55 -1.61
N LYS A 323 -31.38 -3.18 -2.55
CA LYS A 323 -31.13 -2.97 -3.98
C LYS A 323 -31.61 -1.60 -4.45
N GLU A 324 -32.77 -1.14 -3.96
CA GLU A 324 -33.38 0.11 -4.41
C GLU A 324 -32.58 1.30 -3.89
N LEU A 325 -32.22 1.27 -2.61
CA LEU A 325 -31.41 2.33 -2.00
C LEU A 325 -29.97 2.32 -2.52
N THR A 326 -29.38 1.14 -2.78
CA THR A 326 -28.05 1.06 -3.39
C THR A 326 -28.05 1.59 -4.82
N LEU A 327 -29.06 1.26 -5.64
CA LEU A 327 -29.16 1.80 -7.00
C LEU A 327 -29.39 3.32 -6.98
N SER A 328 -30.25 3.81 -6.09
CA SER A 328 -30.47 5.25 -5.90
C SER A 328 -29.17 5.98 -5.54
N LEU A 329 -28.37 5.40 -4.64
CA LEU A 329 -27.06 5.93 -4.30
C LEU A 329 -26.12 5.98 -5.50
N LEU A 330 -26.00 4.87 -6.25
CA LEU A 330 -25.14 4.80 -7.42
C LEU A 330 -25.56 5.78 -8.52
N TRP A 331 -26.86 5.98 -8.71
CA TRP A 331 -27.40 6.98 -9.61
C TRP A 331 -27.02 8.39 -9.18
N ASN A 332 -27.20 8.72 -7.90
CA ASN A 332 -26.80 10.02 -7.36
C ASN A 332 -25.29 10.26 -7.52
N ILE A 333 -24.45 9.24 -7.30
CA ILE A 333 -23.00 9.30 -7.57
C ILE A 333 -22.73 9.59 -9.04
N PHE A 334 -23.37 8.86 -9.95
CA PHE A 334 -23.20 9.04 -11.39
C PHE A 334 -23.57 10.46 -11.81
N VAL A 335 -24.77 10.95 -11.46
CA VAL A 335 -25.28 12.26 -11.86
C VAL A 335 -24.42 13.40 -11.32
N HIS A 336 -23.96 13.31 -10.06
CA HIS A 336 -23.26 14.42 -9.42
C HIS A 336 -21.75 14.40 -9.61
N LEU A 337 -21.13 13.23 -9.75
CA LEU A 337 -19.67 13.12 -9.83
C LEU A 337 -19.16 12.73 -11.21
N GLN A 338 -19.86 11.83 -11.93
CA GLN A 338 -19.37 11.32 -13.21
C GLN A 338 -19.94 12.07 -14.42
N LEU A 339 -21.25 12.33 -14.44
CA LEU A 339 -21.93 12.99 -15.55
C LEU A 339 -21.33 14.37 -15.90
N PRO A 340 -20.93 15.22 -14.93
CA PRO A 340 -20.26 16.49 -15.25
C PRO A 340 -18.92 16.33 -15.95
N LEU A 341 -18.26 15.17 -15.81
CA LEU A 341 -17.00 14.84 -16.49
C LEU A 341 -17.23 14.30 -17.91
N LEU A 342 -18.40 13.71 -18.16
CA LEU A 342 -18.78 13.15 -19.47
C LEU A 342 -19.41 14.18 -20.39
N ILE A 343 -20.07 15.19 -19.83
CA ILE A 343 -20.78 16.21 -20.58
C ILE A 343 -19.85 17.38 -20.91
N ASN A 344 -19.67 17.65 -22.20
CA ASN A 344 -19.08 18.91 -22.65
C ASN A 344 -20.16 20.00 -22.69
N LYS A 345 -20.12 20.92 -21.71
CA LYS A 345 -21.04 22.05 -21.62
C LYS A 345 -21.04 22.93 -22.88
N THR A 346 -19.89 23.09 -23.56
CA THR A 346 -19.83 23.95 -24.75
C THR A 346 -20.62 23.32 -25.90
N LEU A 347 -20.44 22.01 -26.13
CA LEU A 347 -21.17 21.29 -27.18
C LEU A 347 -22.68 21.27 -26.91
N ILE A 348 -23.10 21.13 -25.66
CA ILE A 348 -24.53 21.20 -25.32
C ILE A 348 -25.08 22.60 -25.58
N LEU A 349 -24.38 23.66 -25.18
CA LEU A 349 -24.82 25.04 -25.43
C LEU A 349 -24.88 25.36 -26.93
N GLU A 350 -23.90 24.90 -27.71
CA GLU A 350 -23.91 25.02 -29.16
C GLU A 350 -25.09 24.28 -29.79
N GLU A 351 -25.38 23.06 -29.33
CA GLU A 351 -26.53 22.27 -29.83
C GLU A 351 -27.87 22.91 -29.45
N ILE A 352 -28.01 23.41 -28.21
CA ILE A 352 -29.21 24.16 -27.79
C ILE A 352 -29.41 25.39 -28.68
N SER A 353 -28.34 26.15 -28.93
CA SER A 353 -28.39 27.34 -29.79
C SER A 353 -28.79 26.97 -31.22
N ARG A 354 -28.29 25.84 -31.75
CA ARG A 354 -28.64 25.34 -33.08
C ARG A 354 -30.12 24.95 -33.16
N ILE A 355 -30.64 24.19 -32.20
CA ILE A 355 -32.04 23.75 -32.17
C ILE A 355 -32.98 24.97 -32.02
N GLN A 356 -32.64 25.91 -31.14
CA GLN A 356 -33.42 27.14 -30.97
C GLN A 356 -33.39 28.00 -32.24
N GLY A 357 -32.23 28.11 -32.91
CA GLY A 357 -32.10 28.77 -34.20
C GLY A 357 -32.90 28.08 -35.32
N VAL A 358 -33.00 26.75 -35.31
CA VAL A 358 -33.80 25.97 -36.28
C VAL A 358 -35.31 26.11 -36.03
N ASN A 359 -35.74 26.25 -34.78
CA ASN A 359 -37.15 26.48 -34.44
C ASN A 359 -37.63 27.88 -34.87
N ALA A 360 -36.76 28.90 -34.78
CA ALA A 360 -37.07 30.23 -35.29
C ALA A 360 -37.34 30.25 -36.81
N VAL A 361 -36.70 29.36 -37.59
CA VAL A 361 -36.89 29.29 -39.06
C VAL A 361 -38.21 28.58 -39.43
N LYS A 362 -38.69 27.66 -38.60
CA LYS A 362 -39.93 26.89 -38.89
C LYS A 362 -41.22 27.67 -38.64
N GLU A 363 -41.22 28.62 -37.71
CA GLU A 363 -42.41 29.47 -37.47
C GLU A 363 -42.74 30.41 -38.63
N TYR A 364 -41.75 30.79 -39.46
CA TYR A 364 -41.99 31.61 -40.66
C TYR A 364 -42.55 30.83 -41.87
N THR A 365 -42.65 29.50 -41.80
CA THR A 365 -43.10 28.68 -42.95
C THR A 365 -44.55 28.19 -42.87
N HIS A 366 -45.32 28.53 -41.83
CA HIS A 366 -46.71 28.07 -41.69
C HIS A 366 -47.81 29.15 -41.72
N GLN A 367 -47.47 30.42 -41.94
CA GLN A 367 -48.44 31.44 -42.33
C GLN A 367 -48.08 31.98 -43.72
N GLY A 368 -48.95 31.68 -44.70
CA GLY A 368 -48.78 32.11 -46.07
C GLY A 368 -48.98 33.61 -46.25
N GLY A 369 -48.48 34.11 -47.39
CA GLY A 369 -48.99 35.32 -48.01
C GLY A 369 -48.11 36.56 -47.83
N THR A 370 -47.48 36.92 -48.96
CA THR A 370 -47.27 38.29 -49.48
C THR A 370 -46.44 39.30 -48.67
N LEU A 371 -45.49 39.90 -49.40
CA LEU A 371 -44.76 41.13 -49.09
C LEU A 371 -45.64 42.21 -48.44
N GLU A 372 -45.14 42.92 -47.44
CA GLU A 372 -44.57 44.27 -47.59
C GLU A 372 -43.94 44.79 -46.28
N GLN A 373 -43.13 45.84 -46.45
CA GLN A 373 -42.14 46.48 -45.58
C GLN A 373 -42.60 46.85 -44.15
N PHE A 374 -41.66 47.01 -43.19
CA PHE A 374 -41.23 48.32 -42.68
C PHE A 374 -40.11 48.26 -41.61
N HIS A 375 -39.35 49.34 -41.59
CA HIS A 375 -38.08 49.65 -40.93
C HIS A 375 -38.11 49.84 -39.39
N SER A 376 -36.90 49.71 -38.81
CA SER A 376 -36.37 50.35 -37.58
C SER A 376 -36.95 49.84 -36.25
N PHE A 377 -36.16 49.55 -35.21
CA PHE A 377 -35.17 50.40 -34.56
C PHE A 377 -34.01 49.58 -33.97
N GLY A 378 -32.80 50.14 -34.07
CA GLY A 378 -31.63 49.69 -33.34
C GLY A 378 -31.37 50.50 -32.07
N HIS A 379 -30.45 49.93 -31.27
CA HIS A 379 -29.67 50.50 -30.16
C HIS A 379 -30.40 50.81 -28.85
N ALA A 380 -29.81 50.72 -27.67
CA ALA A 380 -28.65 50.04 -27.05
C ALA A 380 -28.48 50.75 -25.70
N SER A 381 -28.23 50.04 -24.59
CA SER A 381 -27.33 50.53 -23.51
C SER A 381 -27.29 49.60 -22.30
N GLU A 382 -26.05 49.30 -21.91
CA GLU A 382 -25.57 48.59 -20.73
C GLU A 382 -25.66 49.40 -19.41
N LEU A 383 -25.63 48.66 -18.30
CA LEU A 383 -25.00 48.89 -16.98
C LEU A 383 -25.43 50.08 -16.09
N ASP A 384 -25.85 49.76 -14.86
CA ASP A 384 -25.19 50.29 -13.64
C ASP A 384 -25.50 49.43 -12.37
N PRO A 385 -24.56 49.23 -11.43
CA PRO A 385 -24.78 48.66 -10.10
C PRO A 385 -24.71 49.74 -8.99
N GLY A 386 -25.69 49.77 -8.08
CA GLY A 386 -25.71 50.71 -6.94
C GLY A 386 -25.65 49.99 -5.59
N THR A 387 -24.67 50.35 -4.75
CA THR A 387 -24.58 49.97 -3.34
C THR A 387 -24.71 51.23 -2.45
N ASN A 388 -25.36 51.06 -1.29
CA ASN A 388 -25.34 51.89 -0.05
C ASN A 388 -26.15 53.21 -0.08
N VAL A 389 -26.89 53.66 0.95
CA VAL A 389 -26.86 53.52 2.43
C VAL A 389 -28.27 53.80 3.00
N LEU A 390 -28.68 53.17 4.11
CA LEU A 390 -29.28 53.75 5.35
C LEU A 390 -30.36 52.87 6.01
N GLN A 391 -30.14 52.68 7.33
CA GLN A 391 -30.93 52.02 8.39
C GLN A 391 -30.90 50.50 8.50
#